data_AF-A0A5C9CEW9-F1
#
_entry.id   AF-A0A5C9CEW9-F1
#
_cell.length_a   1.000
_cell.length_b   1.000
_cell.length_c   1.000
_cell.angle_alpha   90.00
_cell.angle_beta   90.00
_cell.angle_gamma   90.00
#
_symmetry.space_group_name_H-M   'P 1'
#
loop_
_entity.id
_entity.type
_entity.pdbx_description
1 polymer ?
#
loop_
_entity_poly.entity_id
_entity_poly.type
_entity_poly.pdbx_seq_one_letter_code
_entity_poly.pdbx_strand_id
1 'polypeptide(L)'
;MRSWGLVLLCVAVLGGSSRVLADDAGFFKQRVQPLLERRCYECHSHRAKELQGGLTLDSRSGWVKGGDVGPAVVPGKPDESLLIKAVRHTNKDLLMPPNEKLPDDEIAVLVDWVRRGAVDPRESPDTERGGGSWAEKLTDRRRYWSWQPVKKQSVPQPTTAESASPIDRFLLARMASAGLEPSKDADRWSLARRLSFVLTGLPPEPSDLEAFVADDSPDAFEKLVDRTLASPQFGEHWARHWMDLVRYSDTHGSEHDPLIPHAWRYRDYLVRAFNADLPYDRFVREHLMGDMLPPRWNPTLGINESPIGTGWFRFVEFYPTPIDVKNEEIVVIDAQIDSFSKTFQGLTIACARCHDHKFDAISAHDFAALYGIFASTRTTMLRVNDPIAQHAFDQQLVELKRPIRRTLAELWREQLTHWPTAILAARDRVNEPDPPKPTDKDKPAPPMPPPFEPGTRSAEAEAFRWLTALKVAKGKPAEPLSVLARLAVGHVSNVPQTSDAIDSKLWTELANERKAFDDRRSTGASRFRWFAEFTDTDTSSLLTKSSDWFTSDNLEKTSLPGEFAVSPSGSVLTAMLPRSRHSYSISNKHGGTLRSPNFALDM
;
A
#
# COMPACT_ATOMS: atom_id res chain seq x y z
N MET A 1 3.02 16.99 93.42
CA MET A 1 3.79 17.25 92.19
C MET A 1 2.92 16.89 90.99
N ARG A 2 2.76 17.86 90.08
CA ARG A 2 2.38 17.77 88.66
C ARG A 2 0.93 17.36 88.28
N SER A 3 0.14 18.43 88.16
CA SER A 3 -0.96 18.69 87.22
C SER A 3 -0.65 18.34 85.76
N TRP A 4 -1.53 17.61 85.08
CA TRP A 4 -1.59 17.53 83.61
C TRP A 4 -2.95 18.08 83.14
N GLY A 5 -2.88 19.21 82.43
CA GLY A 5 -4.02 19.98 81.94
C GLY A 5 -4.48 19.55 80.54
N LEU A 6 -5.75 19.84 80.27
CA LEU A 6 -6.37 19.83 78.96
C LEU A 6 -5.63 20.74 77.97
N VAL A 7 -5.39 20.23 76.76
CA VAL A 7 -5.21 21.06 75.56
C VAL A 7 -6.24 20.61 74.53
N LEU A 8 -7.30 21.42 74.40
CA LEU A 8 -8.18 21.47 73.24
C LEU A 8 -7.41 22.17 72.12
N LEU A 9 -7.22 21.51 70.97
CA LEU A 9 -6.80 22.18 69.74
C LEU A 9 -7.88 21.98 68.67
N CYS A 10 -8.65 23.06 68.47
CA CYS A 10 -9.47 23.26 67.29
C CYS A 10 -8.56 23.42 66.06
N VAL A 11 -8.66 22.50 65.08
CA VAL A 11 -8.31 22.78 63.69
C VAL A 11 -9.43 22.24 62.81
N ALA A 12 -10.38 23.11 62.51
CA ALA A 12 -11.34 22.92 61.43
C ALA A 12 -11.11 24.02 60.39
N VAL A 13 -11.25 23.61 59.12
CA VAL A 13 -11.43 24.41 57.91
C VAL A 13 -10.17 24.97 57.22
N LEU A 14 -9.50 24.14 56.42
CA LEU A 14 -8.74 24.57 55.22
C LEU A 14 -8.87 23.57 54.04
N GLY A 15 -10.06 22.98 53.85
CA GLY A 15 -10.33 22.00 52.77
C GLY A 15 -11.21 22.48 51.61
N GLY A 16 -11.65 23.75 51.64
CA GLY A 16 -12.68 24.26 50.70
C GLY A 16 -12.16 24.74 49.35
N SER A 17 -10.92 25.22 49.25
CA SER A 17 -10.49 25.96 48.06
C SER A 17 -10.00 25.07 46.90
N SER A 18 -9.53 23.85 47.16
CA SER A 18 -8.95 22.97 46.13
C SER A 18 -9.99 22.23 45.28
N ARG A 19 -11.18 21.91 45.85
CA ARG A 19 -12.28 21.29 45.10
C ARG A 19 -12.98 22.24 44.13
N VAL A 20 -13.12 23.52 44.52
CA VAL A 20 -13.77 24.54 43.67
C VAL A 20 -12.93 24.83 42.43
N LEU A 21 -11.60 25.00 42.58
CA LEU A 21 -10.69 25.25 41.45
C LEU A 21 -10.63 24.10 40.44
N ALA A 22 -10.75 22.85 40.88
CA ALA A 22 -10.76 21.67 40.00
C ALA A 22 -12.06 21.59 39.17
N ASP A 23 -13.19 21.96 39.76
CA ASP A 23 -14.50 22.01 39.09
C ASP A 23 -14.54 23.14 38.04
N ASP A 24 -14.04 24.32 38.37
CA ASP A 24 -14.03 25.48 37.46
C ASP A 24 -13.07 25.30 36.26
N ALA A 25 -11.92 24.65 36.46
CA ALA A 25 -11.04 24.27 35.36
C ALA A 25 -11.68 23.21 34.43
N GLY A 26 -12.47 22.29 34.99
CA GLY A 26 -13.28 21.34 34.23
C GLY A 26 -14.37 22.02 33.41
N PHE A 27 -15.10 22.96 34.03
CA PHE A 27 -16.11 23.79 33.36
C PHE A 27 -15.52 24.56 32.18
N PHE A 28 -14.34 25.18 32.37
CA PHE A 28 -13.64 25.86 31.29
C PHE A 28 -13.37 24.94 30.09
N LYS A 29 -12.72 23.80 30.32
CA LYS A 29 -12.34 22.85 29.26
C LYS A 29 -13.54 22.25 28.52
N GLN A 30 -14.64 21.99 29.24
CA GLN A 30 -15.80 21.31 28.67
C GLN A 30 -16.82 22.26 28.03
N ARG A 31 -16.94 23.50 28.52
CA ARG A 31 -18.03 24.42 28.14
C ARG A 31 -17.52 25.70 27.48
N VAL A 32 -16.45 26.29 27.99
CA VAL A 32 -15.97 27.63 27.56
C VAL A 32 -15.01 27.51 26.39
N GLN A 33 -14.00 26.64 26.50
CA GLN A 33 -12.97 26.48 25.47
C GLN A 33 -13.55 26.08 24.10
N PRO A 34 -14.44 25.08 23.98
CA PRO A 34 -15.06 24.73 22.69
C PRO A 34 -15.92 25.85 22.10
N LEU A 35 -16.44 26.74 22.94
CA LEU A 35 -17.21 27.91 22.48
C LEU A 35 -16.28 28.96 21.89
N LEU A 36 -15.18 29.29 22.58
CA LEU A 36 -14.17 30.23 22.08
C LEU A 36 -13.53 29.75 20.77
N GLU A 37 -13.23 28.45 20.68
CA GLU A 37 -12.69 27.81 19.47
C GLU A 37 -13.61 27.98 18.26
N ARG A 38 -14.92 27.78 18.46
CA ARG A 38 -15.91 27.82 17.38
C ARG A 38 -16.36 29.23 17.00
N ARG A 39 -16.40 30.17 17.95
CA ARG A 39 -17.01 31.50 17.75
C ARG A 39 -16.02 32.66 17.74
N CYS A 40 -14.81 32.50 18.28
CA CYS A 40 -13.94 33.63 18.57
C CYS A 40 -12.54 33.53 17.93
N TYR A 41 -11.98 32.33 17.78
CA TYR A 41 -10.57 32.19 17.39
C TYR A 41 -10.25 32.61 15.95
N GLU A 42 -11.23 32.64 15.07
CA GLU A 42 -11.04 33.10 13.69
C GLU A 42 -10.44 34.52 13.64
N CYS A 43 -10.85 35.39 14.57
CA CYS A 43 -10.43 36.79 14.64
C CYS A 43 -9.61 37.15 15.90
N HIS A 44 -9.78 36.40 16.99
CA HIS A 44 -9.19 36.71 18.30
C HIS A 44 -8.32 35.55 18.82
N SER A 45 -7.37 35.07 18.01
CA SER A 45 -6.35 34.10 18.42
C SER A 45 -4.99 34.47 17.87
N HIS A 46 -3.91 33.92 18.43
CA HIS A 46 -2.56 34.12 17.90
C HIS A 46 -2.37 33.57 16.48
N ARG A 47 -3.34 32.79 15.99
CA ARG A 47 -3.39 32.20 14.65
C ARG A 47 -4.40 32.87 13.72
N ALA A 48 -5.11 33.90 14.18
CA ALA A 48 -6.04 34.66 13.36
C ALA A 48 -5.27 35.27 12.17
N LYS A 49 -5.82 35.12 10.96
CA LYS A 49 -5.22 35.71 9.75
C LYS A 49 -5.15 37.24 9.85
N GLU A 50 -6.17 37.82 10.48
CA GLU A 50 -6.24 39.22 10.86
C GLU A 50 -6.66 39.30 12.33
N LEU A 51 -5.74 39.77 13.18
CA LEU A 51 -6.00 39.90 14.61
C LEU A 51 -6.86 41.15 14.86
N GLN A 52 -8.10 40.95 15.28
CA GLN A 52 -9.05 42.04 15.51
C GLN A 52 -8.89 42.62 16.92
N GLY A 53 -8.77 43.95 17.01
CA GLY A 53 -8.72 44.71 18.27
C GLY A 53 -7.57 44.34 19.21
N GLY A 54 -6.47 43.79 18.67
CA GLY A 54 -5.28 43.40 19.44
C GLY A 54 -5.51 42.30 20.49
N LEU A 55 -6.68 41.65 20.48
CA LEU A 55 -7.14 40.74 21.52
C LEU A 55 -6.96 39.27 21.12
N THR A 56 -6.35 38.47 22.00
CA THR A 56 -6.25 37.01 21.86
C THR A 56 -6.98 36.30 22.99
N LEU A 57 -7.81 35.31 22.64
CA LEU A 57 -8.68 34.53 23.55
C LEU A 57 -8.26 33.05 23.64
N ASP A 58 -7.21 32.65 22.92
CA ASP A 58 -6.64 31.30 22.87
C ASP A 58 -5.59 31.03 23.97
N SER A 59 -5.31 32.01 24.83
CA SER A 59 -4.55 31.84 26.08
C SER A 59 -5.06 32.72 27.20
N ARG A 60 -4.75 32.34 28.45
CA ARG A 60 -4.98 33.17 29.63
C ARG A 60 -4.23 34.49 29.55
N SER A 61 -2.96 34.44 29.17
CA SER A 61 -2.12 35.63 29.04
C SER A 61 -2.68 36.62 28.02
N GLY A 62 -3.33 36.14 26.96
CA GLY A 62 -3.96 36.96 25.92
C GLY A 62 -5.11 37.80 26.46
N TRP A 63 -6.11 37.19 27.08
CA TRP A 63 -7.27 37.94 27.57
C TRP A 63 -6.98 38.72 28.86
N VAL A 64 -5.98 38.29 29.65
CA VAL A 64 -5.47 39.06 30.81
C VAL A 64 -4.78 40.35 30.36
N LYS A 65 -3.98 40.29 29.28
CA LYS A 65 -3.37 41.47 28.67
C LYS A 65 -4.44 42.42 28.13
N GLY A 66 -5.52 41.86 27.56
CA GLY A 66 -6.60 42.63 26.95
C GLY A 66 -6.28 43.06 25.51
N GLY A 67 -7.23 43.78 24.91
CA GLY A 67 -7.10 44.31 23.55
C GLY A 67 -6.78 45.81 23.55
N ASP A 68 -6.80 46.41 22.37
CA ASP A 68 -6.45 47.83 22.14
C ASP A 68 -7.36 48.81 22.92
N VAL A 69 -8.58 48.37 23.25
CA VAL A 69 -9.60 49.10 24.00
C VAL A 69 -9.64 48.78 25.50
N GLY A 70 -8.69 47.97 25.99
CA GLY A 70 -8.50 47.67 27.41
C GLY A 70 -8.77 46.21 27.80
N PRO A 71 -8.93 45.93 29.13
CA PRO A 71 -9.09 44.57 29.64
C PRO A 71 -10.34 43.89 29.09
N ALA A 72 -10.17 42.72 28.46
CA ALA A 72 -11.28 41.99 27.84
C ALA A 72 -12.20 41.35 28.89
N VAL A 73 -11.61 40.82 29.97
CA VAL A 73 -12.32 40.11 31.03
C VAL A 73 -11.88 40.64 32.39
N VAL A 74 -12.85 40.93 33.25
CA VAL A 74 -12.65 41.28 34.66
C VAL A 74 -13.17 40.12 35.51
N PRO A 75 -12.28 39.26 36.06
CA PRO A 75 -12.67 38.12 36.87
C PRO A 75 -13.69 38.45 37.97
N GLY A 76 -14.77 37.69 38.04
CA GLY A 76 -15.86 37.87 39.02
C GLY A 76 -16.87 38.95 38.64
N LYS A 77 -16.63 39.74 37.58
CA LYS A 77 -17.45 40.90 37.22
C LYS A 77 -17.90 40.89 35.75
N PRO A 78 -18.92 40.09 35.39
CA PRO A 78 -19.41 40.01 34.03
C PRO A 78 -19.85 41.37 33.46
N ASP A 79 -20.52 42.21 34.24
CA ASP A 79 -21.06 43.48 33.75
C ASP A 79 -19.98 44.57 33.58
N GLU A 80 -18.77 44.38 34.14
CA GLU A 80 -17.62 45.24 33.90
C GLU A 80 -16.74 44.72 32.75
N SER A 81 -16.91 43.46 32.33
CA SER A 81 -16.08 42.81 31.31
C SER A 81 -16.47 43.20 29.88
N LEU A 82 -15.52 43.73 29.11
CA LEU A 82 -15.75 44.16 27.72
C LEU A 82 -16.20 42.99 26.81
N LEU A 83 -15.64 41.79 27.00
CA LEU A 83 -16.05 40.59 26.27
C LEU A 83 -17.56 40.33 26.43
N ILE A 84 -18.07 40.43 27.66
CA ILE A 84 -19.48 40.19 27.96
C ILE A 84 -20.37 41.29 27.38
N LYS A 85 -19.94 42.55 27.48
CA LYS A 85 -20.66 43.68 26.85
C LYS A 85 -20.72 43.52 25.32
N ALA A 86 -19.65 42.99 24.74
CA ALA A 86 -19.54 42.80 23.31
C ALA A 86 -20.44 41.68 22.79
N VAL A 87 -20.45 40.51 23.46
CA VAL A 87 -21.33 39.39 23.07
C VAL A 87 -22.80 39.62 23.40
N ARG A 88 -23.10 40.45 24.41
CA ARG A 88 -24.48 40.89 24.71
C ARG A 88 -24.98 41.99 23.78
N HIS A 89 -24.11 42.58 22.96
CA HIS A 89 -24.41 43.76 22.12
C HIS A 89 -24.87 44.99 22.94
N THR A 90 -24.42 45.11 24.19
CA THR A 90 -24.78 46.26 25.07
C THR A 90 -23.88 47.47 24.86
N ASN A 91 -22.76 47.31 24.16
CA ASN A 91 -21.91 48.41 23.69
C ASN A 91 -22.01 48.50 22.17
N LYS A 92 -22.56 49.62 21.66
CA LYS A 92 -22.82 49.82 20.22
C LYS A 92 -21.55 49.91 19.38
N ASP A 93 -20.42 50.24 20.00
CA ASP A 93 -19.14 50.39 19.31
C ASP A 93 -18.29 49.10 19.35
N LEU A 94 -18.75 48.06 20.06
CA LEU A 94 -18.04 46.79 20.27
C LEU A 94 -18.99 45.60 20.11
N LEU A 95 -19.59 45.40 18.95
CA LEU A 95 -20.49 44.28 18.68
C LEU A 95 -19.70 43.04 18.23
N MET A 96 -19.79 41.93 18.97
CA MET A 96 -19.08 40.69 18.64
C MET A 96 -19.99 39.44 18.78
N PRO A 97 -20.09 38.57 17.76
CA PRO A 97 -19.71 38.81 16.37
C PRO A 97 -20.42 40.03 15.76
N PRO A 98 -19.81 40.73 14.77
CA PRO A 98 -20.36 41.97 14.23
C PRO A 98 -21.63 41.77 13.39
N ASN A 99 -21.78 40.59 12.78
CA ASN A 99 -22.89 40.30 11.87
C ASN A 99 -24.10 39.71 12.58
N GLU A 100 -23.89 38.95 13.65
CA GLU A 100 -24.94 38.22 14.35
C GLU A 100 -24.59 38.07 15.83
N LYS A 101 -25.55 38.38 16.72
CA LYS A 101 -25.41 38.19 18.16
C LYS A 101 -25.40 36.70 18.49
N LEU A 102 -24.54 36.27 19.41
CA LEU A 102 -24.54 34.88 19.89
C LEU A 102 -25.90 34.52 20.54
N PRO A 103 -26.31 33.23 20.46
CA PRO A 103 -27.44 32.71 21.23
C PRO A 103 -27.30 32.98 22.72
N ASP A 104 -28.42 33.26 23.41
CA ASP A 104 -28.41 33.67 24.82
C ASP A 104 -27.87 32.56 25.75
N ASP A 105 -27.98 31.28 25.38
CA ASP A 105 -27.41 30.15 26.11
C ASP A 105 -25.87 30.08 25.99
N GLU A 106 -25.32 30.37 24.81
CA GLU A 106 -23.86 30.51 24.61
C GLU A 106 -23.32 31.71 25.39
N ILE A 107 -24.04 32.84 25.38
CA ILE A 107 -23.69 34.02 26.19
C ILE A 107 -23.72 33.68 27.68
N ALA A 108 -24.72 32.91 28.14
CA ALA A 108 -24.82 32.51 29.54
C ALA A 108 -23.61 31.70 30.00
N VAL A 109 -23.03 30.86 29.15
CA VAL A 109 -21.79 30.11 29.45
C VAL A 109 -20.61 31.05 29.69
N LEU A 110 -20.43 32.07 28.83
CA LEU A 110 -19.35 33.06 28.99
C LEU A 110 -19.56 33.92 30.24
N VAL A 111 -20.80 34.33 30.50
CA VAL A 111 -21.16 35.10 31.71
C VAL A 111 -20.86 34.30 32.97
N ASP A 112 -21.22 33.02 32.99
CA ASP A 112 -20.99 32.16 34.16
C ASP A 112 -19.50 31.90 34.39
N TRP A 113 -18.73 31.71 33.32
CA TRP A 113 -17.27 31.61 33.40
C TRP A 113 -16.64 32.86 34.03
N VAL A 114 -17.02 34.05 33.57
CA VAL A 114 -16.50 35.29 34.15
C VAL A 114 -16.94 35.45 35.61
N ARG A 115 -18.20 35.13 35.93
CA ARG A 115 -18.73 35.19 37.29
C ARG A 115 -17.96 34.28 38.26
N ARG A 116 -17.53 33.10 37.80
CA ARG A 116 -16.70 32.13 38.54
C ARG A 116 -15.23 32.53 38.66
N GLY A 117 -14.86 33.76 38.30
CA GLY A 117 -13.49 34.24 38.39
C GLY A 117 -12.65 33.98 37.14
N ALA A 118 -13.28 33.65 36.01
CA ALA A 118 -12.63 33.46 34.71
C ALA A 118 -11.44 32.48 34.78
N VAL A 119 -11.61 31.35 35.48
CA VAL A 119 -10.57 30.32 35.59
C VAL A 119 -10.23 29.80 34.19
N ASP A 120 -8.97 29.91 33.81
CA ASP A 120 -8.44 29.47 32.52
C ASP A 120 -7.11 28.74 32.75
N PRO A 121 -7.03 27.43 32.50
CA PRO A 121 -5.82 26.65 32.70
C PRO A 121 -4.78 26.81 31.57
N ARG A 122 -5.02 27.62 30.53
CA ARG A 122 -4.13 27.78 29.38
C ARG A 122 -3.08 28.87 29.62
N GLU A 123 -1.89 28.52 30.08
CA GLU A 123 -0.83 29.52 30.37
C GLU A 123 -0.13 30.07 29.12
N SER A 124 -0.12 29.31 28.03
CA SER A 124 0.52 29.68 26.75
C SER A 124 -0.50 29.66 25.61
N PRO A 125 -0.29 30.46 24.53
CA PRO A 125 -1.11 30.39 23.33
C PRO A 125 -1.10 29.00 22.73
N ASP A 126 -2.29 28.49 22.43
CA ASP A 126 -2.46 27.32 21.61
C ASP A 126 -2.03 27.73 20.19
N THR A 127 -0.74 27.61 19.86
CA THR A 127 -0.19 27.88 18.51
C THR A 127 -0.30 26.66 17.60
N GLU A 128 -0.66 25.50 18.15
CA GLU A 128 -0.96 24.29 17.40
C GLU A 128 -2.44 23.95 17.58
N ARG A 129 -3.12 23.38 16.58
CA ARG A 129 -4.52 22.95 16.76
C ARG A 129 -4.49 21.79 17.77
N GLY A 130 -4.71 22.09 19.05
CA GLY A 130 -5.00 21.14 20.11
C GLY A 130 -3.79 20.45 20.72
N GLY A 131 -3.44 20.85 21.95
CA GLY A 131 -2.57 20.10 22.87
C GLY A 131 -1.08 20.27 22.58
N GLY A 132 -0.23 20.02 23.59
CA GLY A 132 1.22 20.29 23.57
C GLY A 132 2.00 19.79 22.34
N SER A 133 3.29 20.10 22.30
CA SER A 133 4.21 19.68 21.25
C SER A 133 4.06 18.18 20.93
N TRP A 134 4.40 17.77 19.70
CA TRP A 134 4.39 16.35 19.34
C TRP A 134 5.16 15.49 20.36
N ALA A 135 6.28 15.99 20.89
CA ALA A 135 7.07 15.29 21.91
C ALA A 135 6.26 15.01 23.20
N GLU A 136 5.46 15.97 23.65
CA GLU A 136 4.58 15.81 24.82
C GLU A 136 3.43 14.84 24.51
N LYS A 137 2.77 15.00 23.35
CA LYS A 137 1.70 14.10 22.89
C LYS A 137 2.20 12.65 22.76
N LEU A 138 3.37 12.45 22.16
CA LEU A 138 3.99 11.14 22.01
C LEU A 138 4.28 10.52 23.37
N THR A 139 4.82 11.30 24.32
CA THR A 139 5.12 10.84 25.67
C THR A 139 3.85 10.43 26.43
N ASP A 140 2.76 11.18 26.30
CA ASP A 140 1.45 10.84 26.88
C ASP A 140 0.87 9.58 26.24
N ARG A 141 0.78 9.53 24.91
CA ARG A 141 0.14 8.43 24.16
C ARG A 141 0.87 7.10 24.30
N ARG A 142 2.19 7.11 24.45
CA ARG A 142 2.97 5.90 24.76
C ARG A 142 2.54 5.25 26.08
N ARG A 143 1.84 5.96 26.97
CA ARG A 143 1.32 5.42 28.23
C ARG A 143 -0.02 4.71 28.07
N TYR A 144 -0.69 4.79 26.92
CA TYR A 144 -1.95 4.08 26.72
C TYR A 144 -1.75 2.57 26.83
N TRP A 145 -2.76 1.89 27.34
CA TRP A 145 -2.69 0.45 27.65
C TRP A 145 -2.29 -0.40 26.43
N SER A 146 -2.69 -0.01 25.22
CA SER A 146 -2.40 -0.70 23.96
C SER A 146 -0.92 -0.59 23.55
N TRP A 147 -0.21 0.41 24.06
CA TRP A 147 1.23 0.62 23.83
C TRP A 147 2.10 0.05 24.96
N GLN A 148 1.49 -0.60 25.96
CA GLN A 148 2.21 -1.24 27.06
C GLN A 148 2.39 -2.74 26.79
N PRO A 149 3.51 -3.35 27.23
CA PRO A 149 3.68 -4.81 27.14
C PRO A 149 2.54 -5.57 27.81
N VAL A 150 2.06 -6.64 27.15
CA VAL A 150 1.03 -7.51 27.71
C VAL A 150 1.55 -8.17 28.99
N LYS A 151 0.83 -7.99 30.09
CA LYS A 151 1.17 -8.57 31.39
C LYS A 151 0.32 -9.80 31.66
N LYS A 152 0.97 -10.91 32.02
CA LYS A 152 0.28 -12.13 32.48
C LYS A 152 -0.45 -11.83 33.79
N GLN A 153 -1.78 -11.93 33.78
CA GLN A 153 -2.61 -11.73 34.96
C GLN A 153 -2.75 -13.05 35.73
N SER A 154 -2.87 -12.95 37.06
CA SER A 154 -3.30 -14.07 37.89
C SER A 154 -4.77 -14.38 37.60
N VAL A 155 -5.06 -15.60 37.18
CA VAL A 155 -6.44 -16.04 36.95
C VAL A 155 -7.19 -16.09 38.29
N PRO A 156 -8.42 -15.53 38.39
CA PRO A 156 -9.23 -15.65 39.60
C PRO A 156 -9.47 -17.11 39.96
N GLN A 157 -9.60 -17.38 41.27
CA GLN A 157 -9.91 -18.73 41.73
C GLN A 157 -11.35 -19.11 41.31
N PRO A 158 -11.59 -20.39 40.96
CA PRO A 158 -12.92 -20.84 40.60
C PRO A 158 -13.86 -20.69 41.80
N THR A 159 -15.04 -20.12 41.56
CA THR A 159 -16.08 -19.93 42.59
C THR A 159 -17.20 -20.95 42.48
N THR A 160 -17.41 -21.54 41.29
CA THR A 160 -18.46 -22.53 40.97
C THR A 160 -17.98 -23.54 39.92
N ALA A 161 -18.73 -24.63 39.70
CA ALA A 161 -18.45 -25.57 38.60
C ALA A 161 -18.51 -24.89 37.22
N GLU A 162 -19.34 -23.86 37.08
CA GLU A 162 -19.52 -23.01 35.88
C GLU A 162 -18.29 -22.12 35.58
N SER A 163 -17.27 -22.14 36.44
CA SER A 163 -16.03 -21.37 36.28
C SER A 163 -14.87 -22.22 35.75
N ALA A 164 -15.16 -23.19 34.86
CA ALA A 164 -14.17 -24.14 34.36
C ALA A 164 -13.05 -23.45 33.55
N SER A 165 -13.39 -22.56 32.62
CA SER A 165 -12.42 -21.82 31.79
C SER A 165 -11.80 -20.63 32.54
N PRO A 166 -10.50 -20.33 32.34
CA PRO A 166 -9.90 -19.10 32.84
C PRO A 166 -10.63 -17.82 32.42
N ILE A 167 -11.22 -17.80 31.22
CA ILE A 167 -11.96 -16.64 30.70
C ILE A 167 -13.22 -16.40 31.54
N ASP A 168 -14.00 -17.45 31.79
CA ASP A 168 -15.23 -17.37 32.58
C ASP A 168 -14.93 -16.89 34.01
N ARG A 169 -13.81 -17.32 34.59
CA ARG A 169 -13.36 -16.85 35.91
C ARG A 169 -13.13 -15.34 35.95
N PHE A 170 -12.54 -14.76 34.90
CA PHE A 170 -12.36 -13.31 34.82
C PHE A 170 -13.69 -12.58 34.67
N LEU A 171 -14.60 -13.10 33.84
CA LEU A 171 -15.92 -12.51 33.62
C LEU A 171 -16.77 -12.57 34.88
N LEU A 172 -16.90 -13.74 35.50
CA LEU A 172 -17.67 -13.96 36.73
C LEU A 172 -17.15 -13.12 37.89
N ALA A 173 -15.82 -13.01 38.06
CA ALA A 173 -15.25 -12.14 39.09
C ALA A 173 -15.64 -10.67 38.86
N ARG A 174 -15.62 -10.21 37.61
CA ARG A 174 -16.02 -8.83 37.28
C ARG A 174 -17.52 -8.61 37.46
N MET A 175 -18.36 -9.55 37.05
CA MET A 175 -19.82 -9.51 37.21
C MET A 175 -20.22 -9.47 38.68
N ALA A 176 -19.64 -10.35 39.50
CA ALA A 176 -19.87 -10.37 40.94
C ALA A 176 -19.48 -9.02 41.59
N SER A 177 -18.33 -8.44 41.20
CA SER A 177 -17.92 -7.11 41.69
C SER A 177 -18.87 -5.98 41.29
N ALA A 178 -19.63 -6.17 40.20
CA ALA A 178 -20.60 -5.22 39.68
C ALA A 178 -22.05 -5.53 40.14
N GLY A 179 -22.27 -6.58 40.95
CA GLY A 179 -23.61 -7.01 41.36
C GLY A 179 -24.45 -7.56 40.20
N LEU A 180 -23.80 -8.13 39.18
CA LEU A 180 -24.44 -8.74 38.01
C LEU A 180 -24.42 -10.26 38.10
N GLU A 181 -25.50 -10.89 37.65
CA GLU A 181 -25.60 -12.35 37.52
C GLU A 181 -25.55 -12.76 36.04
N PRO A 182 -24.99 -13.95 35.72
CA PRO A 182 -25.02 -14.51 34.36
C PRO A 182 -26.44 -14.65 33.83
N SER A 183 -26.62 -14.37 32.53
CA SER A 183 -27.85 -14.75 31.84
C SER A 183 -27.97 -16.27 31.76
N LYS A 184 -29.21 -16.78 31.78
CA LYS A 184 -29.47 -18.19 31.47
C LYS A 184 -28.98 -18.53 30.07
N ASP A 185 -28.55 -19.77 29.87
CA ASP A 185 -28.21 -20.29 28.56
C ASP A 185 -29.38 -20.17 27.59
N ALA A 186 -29.04 -19.97 26.31
CA ALA A 186 -30.03 -20.03 25.26
C ALA A 186 -30.54 -21.47 25.09
N ASP A 187 -31.78 -21.62 24.62
CA ASP A 187 -32.32 -22.92 24.29
C ASP A 187 -31.53 -23.60 23.15
N ARG A 188 -31.62 -24.92 23.05
CA ARG A 188 -30.85 -25.71 22.08
C ARG A 188 -31.10 -25.29 20.63
N TRP A 189 -32.33 -24.92 20.27
CA TRP A 189 -32.63 -24.44 18.93
C TRP A 189 -31.91 -23.13 18.62
N SER A 190 -31.97 -22.19 19.56
CA SER A 190 -31.25 -20.92 19.46
C SER A 190 -29.74 -21.11 19.37
N LEU A 191 -29.16 -22.01 20.18
CA LEU A 191 -27.72 -22.30 20.16
C LEU A 191 -27.27 -22.86 18.81
N ALA A 192 -27.92 -23.92 18.32
CA ALA A 192 -27.56 -24.54 17.05
C ALA A 192 -27.70 -23.59 15.86
N ARG A 193 -28.79 -22.80 15.83
CA ARG A 193 -28.99 -21.78 14.80
C ARG A 193 -27.88 -20.74 14.83
N ARG A 194 -27.58 -20.16 16.00
CA ARG A 194 -26.54 -19.12 16.14
C ARG A 194 -25.17 -19.66 15.75
N LEU A 195 -24.82 -20.84 16.24
CA LEU A 195 -23.55 -21.48 15.94
C LEU A 195 -23.35 -21.69 14.44
N SER A 196 -24.37 -22.24 13.76
CA SER A 196 -24.33 -22.46 12.32
C SER A 196 -24.12 -21.16 11.54
N PHE A 197 -24.90 -20.11 11.83
CA PHE A 197 -24.74 -18.83 11.13
C PHE A 197 -23.40 -18.15 11.43
N VAL A 198 -22.91 -18.23 12.68
CA VAL A 198 -21.64 -17.61 13.07
C VAL A 198 -20.46 -18.32 12.41
N LEU A 199 -20.47 -19.65 12.37
CA LEU A 199 -19.33 -20.40 11.88
C LEU A 199 -19.36 -20.62 10.36
N THR A 200 -20.54 -20.81 9.76
CA THR A 200 -20.67 -21.16 8.34
C THR A 200 -21.40 -20.11 7.50
N GLY A 201 -22.06 -19.13 8.13
CA GLY A 201 -22.93 -18.18 7.43
C GLY A 201 -24.24 -18.76 6.92
N LEU A 202 -24.51 -20.05 7.18
CA LEU A 202 -25.69 -20.77 6.68
C LEU A 202 -26.59 -21.22 7.84
N PRO A 203 -27.90 -21.41 7.59
CA PRO A 203 -28.77 -22.08 8.55
C PRO A 203 -28.30 -23.53 8.79
N PRO A 204 -28.54 -24.09 9.99
CA PRO A 204 -28.20 -25.49 10.27
C PRO A 204 -29.04 -26.41 9.40
N GLU A 205 -28.46 -27.57 9.04
CA GLU A 205 -29.21 -28.62 8.35
C GLU A 205 -30.25 -29.22 9.34
N PRO A 206 -31.48 -29.52 8.88
CA PRO A 206 -32.54 -30.00 9.78
C PRO A 206 -32.19 -31.25 10.59
N SER A 207 -31.52 -32.24 9.99
CA SER A 207 -31.10 -33.46 10.68
C SER A 207 -30.00 -33.21 11.72
N ASP A 208 -29.07 -32.29 11.45
CA ASP A 208 -28.05 -31.88 12.42
C ASP A 208 -28.66 -31.23 13.66
N LEU A 209 -29.73 -30.47 13.47
CA LEU A 209 -30.48 -29.78 14.52
C LEU A 209 -31.32 -30.75 15.34
N GLU A 210 -32.05 -31.66 14.69
CA GLU A 210 -32.81 -32.73 15.35
C GLU A 210 -31.88 -33.60 16.20
N ALA A 211 -30.72 -33.99 15.67
CA ALA A 211 -29.72 -34.76 16.39
C ALA A 211 -29.21 -34.02 17.64
N PHE A 212 -28.87 -32.73 17.53
CA PHE A 212 -28.41 -31.95 18.67
C PHE A 212 -29.51 -31.73 19.72
N VAL A 213 -30.74 -31.50 19.31
CA VAL A 213 -31.87 -31.30 20.24
C VAL A 213 -32.19 -32.59 21.00
N ALA A 214 -31.99 -33.76 20.38
CA ALA A 214 -32.22 -35.06 20.99
C ALA A 214 -31.04 -35.60 21.82
N ASP A 215 -29.83 -35.05 21.67
CA ASP A 215 -28.63 -35.55 22.35
C ASP A 215 -28.48 -35.00 23.78
N ASP A 216 -28.86 -35.78 24.79
CA ASP A 216 -28.73 -35.40 26.20
C ASP A 216 -27.35 -35.65 26.81
N SER A 217 -26.34 -35.94 25.98
CA SER A 217 -24.97 -36.07 26.48
C SER A 217 -24.41 -34.72 26.98
N PRO A 218 -23.54 -34.73 28.01
CA PRO A 218 -22.97 -33.51 28.55
C PRO A 218 -22.03 -32.77 27.58
N ASP A 219 -21.60 -33.43 26.51
CA ASP A 219 -20.71 -32.93 25.45
C ASP A 219 -21.43 -32.69 24.10
N ALA A 220 -22.77 -32.68 24.10
CA ALA A 220 -23.56 -32.55 22.88
C ALA A 220 -23.27 -31.24 22.11
N PHE A 221 -23.01 -30.15 22.83
CA PHE A 221 -22.72 -28.85 22.20
C PHE A 221 -21.33 -28.84 21.57
N GLU A 222 -20.33 -29.40 22.23
CA GLU A 222 -18.97 -29.55 21.73
C GLU A 222 -18.94 -30.38 20.44
N LYS A 223 -19.67 -31.50 20.39
CA LYS A 223 -19.82 -32.30 19.16
C LYS A 223 -20.42 -31.48 18.01
N LEU A 224 -21.41 -30.64 18.29
CA LEU A 224 -22.00 -29.76 17.28
C LEU A 224 -20.98 -28.71 16.81
N VAL A 225 -20.21 -28.12 17.72
CA VAL A 225 -19.12 -27.18 17.40
C VAL A 225 -18.09 -27.84 16.49
N ASP A 226 -17.58 -29.01 16.88
CA ASP A 226 -16.56 -29.74 16.12
C ASP A 226 -17.05 -30.09 14.71
N ARG A 227 -18.30 -30.59 14.59
CA ARG A 227 -18.91 -30.88 13.29
C ARG A 227 -19.05 -29.62 12.42
N THR A 228 -19.43 -28.50 13.03
CA THR A 228 -19.62 -27.24 12.32
C THR A 228 -18.28 -26.64 11.86
N LEU A 229 -17.24 -26.72 12.69
CA LEU A 229 -15.88 -26.30 12.34
C LEU A 229 -15.26 -27.19 11.25
N ALA A 230 -15.57 -28.48 11.23
CA ALA A 230 -15.12 -29.42 10.21
C ALA A 230 -15.83 -29.25 8.86
N SER A 231 -16.89 -28.44 8.79
CA SER A 231 -17.62 -28.18 7.56
C SER A 231 -16.79 -27.34 6.57
N PRO A 232 -16.78 -27.67 5.26
CA PRO A 232 -16.09 -26.85 4.26
C PRO A 232 -16.54 -25.38 4.24
N GLN A 233 -17.81 -25.13 4.59
CA GLN A 233 -18.41 -23.79 4.61
C GLN A 233 -17.81 -22.90 5.72
N PHE A 234 -17.18 -23.47 6.74
CA PHE A 234 -16.46 -22.70 7.75
C PHE A 234 -15.37 -21.84 7.09
N GLY A 235 -14.48 -22.47 6.33
CA GLY A 235 -13.41 -21.76 5.62
C GLY A 235 -13.93 -20.79 4.58
N GLU A 236 -15.02 -21.11 3.88
CA GLU A 236 -15.67 -20.20 2.92
C GLU A 236 -16.20 -18.93 3.61
N HIS A 237 -16.87 -19.10 4.75
CA HIS A 237 -17.42 -17.99 5.53
C HIS A 237 -16.33 -17.08 6.11
N TRP A 238 -15.32 -17.67 6.74
CA TRP A 238 -14.24 -16.94 7.39
C TRP A 238 -13.25 -16.32 6.41
N ALA A 239 -12.98 -16.98 5.28
CA ALA A 239 -12.19 -16.40 4.20
C ALA A 239 -12.80 -15.10 3.67
N ARG A 240 -14.13 -14.99 3.59
CA ARG A 240 -14.80 -13.76 3.16
C ARG A 240 -14.49 -12.57 4.07
N HIS A 241 -14.58 -12.76 5.39
CA HIS A 241 -14.25 -11.71 6.34
C HIS A 241 -12.77 -11.31 6.25
N TRP A 242 -11.87 -12.27 6.03
CA TRP A 242 -10.45 -11.96 5.83
C TRP A 242 -10.19 -11.20 4.52
N MET A 243 -10.87 -11.59 3.44
CA MET A 243 -10.82 -10.91 2.16
C MET A 243 -11.22 -9.43 2.27
N ASP A 244 -12.22 -9.12 3.09
CA ASP A 244 -12.62 -7.72 3.35
C ASP A 244 -11.48 -6.91 4.01
N LEU A 245 -10.72 -7.52 4.93
CA LEU A 245 -9.59 -6.84 5.60
C LEU A 245 -8.47 -6.49 4.63
N VAL A 246 -8.07 -7.45 3.79
CA VAL A 246 -6.98 -7.27 2.83
C VAL A 246 -7.43 -6.62 1.50
N ARG A 247 -8.72 -6.25 1.39
CA ARG A 247 -9.33 -5.62 0.22
C ARG A 247 -9.29 -6.46 -1.04
N TYR A 248 -9.47 -7.77 -0.89
CA TYR A 248 -9.45 -8.70 -2.02
C TYR A 248 -10.32 -8.20 -3.18
N SER A 249 -9.74 -8.26 -4.38
CA SER A 249 -10.41 -7.97 -5.63
C SER A 249 -9.84 -8.83 -6.75
N ASP A 250 -10.66 -9.17 -7.73
CA ASP A 250 -10.20 -9.85 -8.95
C ASP A 250 -9.58 -8.85 -9.96
N THR A 251 -9.80 -7.55 -9.76
CA THR A 251 -9.32 -6.45 -10.61
C THR A 251 -8.70 -5.32 -9.77
N HIS A 252 -8.00 -4.39 -10.42
CA HIS A 252 -7.38 -3.25 -9.75
C HIS A 252 -8.34 -2.08 -9.44
N GLY A 253 -9.59 -2.09 -9.90
CA GLY A 253 -10.60 -1.08 -9.53
C GLY A 253 -10.37 0.33 -10.08
N SER A 254 -9.48 0.51 -11.06
CA SER A 254 -9.21 1.80 -11.73
C SER A 254 -10.07 1.97 -13.00
N GLU A 255 -10.03 3.14 -13.66
CA GLU A 255 -10.82 3.41 -14.90
C GLU A 255 -10.67 2.33 -15.99
N HIS A 256 -9.47 1.75 -16.12
CA HIS A 256 -9.16 0.68 -17.08
C HIS A 256 -9.46 -0.72 -16.53
N ASP A 257 -9.71 -0.82 -15.23
CA ASP A 257 -10.02 -2.00 -14.42
C ASP A 257 -9.32 -3.32 -14.85
N PRO A 258 -7.97 -3.34 -14.93
CA PRO A 258 -7.28 -4.54 -15.34
C PRO A 258 -7.41 -5.66 -14.29
N LEU A 259 -7.54 -6.90 -14.78
CA LEU A 259 -7.52 -8.09 -13.92
C LEU A 259 -6.20 -8.22 -13.17
N ILE A 260 -6.28 -8.62 -11.89
CA ILE A 260 -5.12 -9.04 -11.11
C ILE A 260 -4.81 -10.49 -11.47
N PRO A 261 -3.66 -10.80 -12.08
CA PRO A 261 -3.36 -12.16 -12.53
C PRO A 261 -3.45 -13.17 -11.39
N HIS A 262 -4.34 -14.16 -11.55
CA HIS A 262 -4.53 -15.27 -10.62
C HIS A 262 -5.00 -14.90 -9.20
N ALA A 263 -5.65 -13.73 -9.02
CA ALA A 263 -6.19 -13.31 -7.70
C ALA A 263 -7.01 -14.39 -7.00
N TRP A 264 -7.88 -15.11 -7.73
CA TRP A 264 -8.69 -16.22 -7.21
C TRP A 264 -7.89 -17.29 -6.45
N ARG A 265 -6.60 -17.49 -6.74
CA ARG A 265 -5.75 -18.44 -6.01
C ARG A 265 -5.57 -18.02 -4.55
N TYR A 266 -5.55 -16.73 -4.27
CA TYR A 266 -5.48 -16.19 -2.92
C TYR A 266 -6.78 -16.44 -2.14
N ARG A 267 -7.95 -16.18 -2.76
CA ARG A 267 -9.25 -16.54 -2.17
C ARG A 267 -9.28 -18.02 -1.80
N ASP A 268 -8.93 -18.90 -2.73
CA ASP A 268 -8.99 -20.34 -2.49
C ASP A 268 -7.95 -20.79 -1.45
N TYR A 269 -6.78 -20.13 -1.40
CA TYR A 269 -5.78 -20.32 -0.34
C TYR A 269 -6.36 -20.00 1.04
N LEU A 270 -7.09 -18.89 1.19
CA LEU A 270 -7.70 -18.52 2.46
C LEU A 270 -8.69 -19.60 2.92
N VAL A 271 -9.58 -20.04 2.04
CA VAL A 271 -10.55 -21.10 2.35
C VAL A 271 -9.84 -22.36 2.85
N ARG A 272 -8.77 -22.77 2.17
CA ARG A 272 -7.97 -23.92 2.58
C ARG A 272 -7.23 -23.68 3.90
N ALA A 273 -6.69 -22.49 4.13
CA ALA A 273 -5.97 -22.15 5.36
C ALA A 273 -6.88 -22.17 6.59
N PHE A 274 -8.10 -21.63 6.47
CA PHE A 274 -9.10 -21.67 7.55
C PHE A 274 -9.58 -23.10 7.80
N ASN A 275 -9.96 -23.86 6.76
CA ASN A 275 -10.42 -25.25 6.92
C ASN A 275 -9.33 -26.19 7.45
N ALA A 276 -8.05 -25.88 7.22
CA ALA A 276 -6.92 -26.64 7.76
C ALA A 276 -6.50 -26.19 9.17
N ASP A 277 -7.21 -25.24 9.79
CA ASP A 277 -6.87 -24.63 11.07
C ASP A 277 -5.40 -24.18 11.13
N LEU A 278 -4.95 -23.44 10.11
CA LEU A 278 -3.57 -23.00 10.03
C LEU A 278 -3.25 -22.09 11.23
N PRO A 279 -2.19 -22.38 12.02
CA PRO A 279 -1.83 -21.55 13.16
C PRO A 279 -1.70 -20.09 12.78
N TYR A 280 -2.33 -19.21 13.57
CA TYR A 280 -2.42 -17.79 13.25
C TYR A 280 -1.05 -17.12 13.04
N ASP A 281 -0.04 -17.51 13.81
CA ASP A 281 1.32 -17.01 13.63
C ASP A 281 1.91 -17.41 12.28
N ARG A 282 1.69 -18.64 11.82
CA ARG A 282 2.08 -19.09 10.48
C ARG A 282 1.29 -18.37 9.41
N PHE A 283 -0.02 -18.22 9.58
CA PHE A 283 -0.91 -17.54 8.64
C PHE A 283 -0.47 -16.08 8.42
N VAL A 284 -0.19 -15.33 9.50
CA VAL A 284 0.32 -13.95 9.40
C VAL A 284 1.69 -13.91 8.73
N ARG A 285 2.61 -14.82 9.06
CA ARG A 285 3.93 -14.88 8.40
C ARG A 285 3.81 -15.17 6.90
N GLU A 286 2.90 -16.04 6.49
CA GLU A 286 2.65 -16.32 5.07
C GLU A 286 2.14 -15.08 4.33
N HIS A 287 1.34 -14.23 4.97
CA HIS A 287 0.89 -12.96 4.38
C HIS A 287 2.01 -11.92 4.23
N LEU A 288 2.97 -11.88 5.15
CA LEU A 288 4.00 -10.84 5.15
C LEU A 288 5.26 -11.23 4.38
N MET A 289 5.61 -12.52 4.37
CA MET A 289 6.89 -13.02 3.83
C MET A 289 6.79 -14.47 3.34
N GLY A 290 5.61 -14.91 2.89
CA GLY A 290 5.36 -16.29 2.46
C GLY A 290 6.27 -16.80 1.33
N ASP A 291 6.83 -15.91 0.53
CA ASP A 291 7.86 -16.19 -0.48
C ASP A 291 9.25 -16.51 0.10
N MET A 292 9.50 -16.12 1.35
CA MET A 292 10.74 -16.38 2.09
C MET A 292 10.63 -17.57 3.07
N LEU A 293 9.43 -18.12 3.26
CA LEU A 293 9.22 -19.22 4.20
C LEU A 293 9.56 -20.58 3.59
N PRO A 294 9.93 -21.58 4.42
CA PRO A 294 9.96 -22.97 3.97
C PRO A 294 8.62 -23.36 3.34
N PRO A 295 8.62 -24.10 2.22
CA PRO A 295 7.42 -24.36 1.44
C PRO A 295 6.39 -25.17 2.23
N ARG A 296 5.13 -24.73 2.19
CA ARG A 296 3.99 -25.50 2.71
C ARG A 296 3.28 -26.15 1.53
N TRP A 297 3.64 -27.40 1.26
CA TRP A 297 3.09 -28.16 0.15
C TRP A 297 1.65 -28.57 0.39
N ASN A 298 0.79 -28.26 -0.57
CA ASN A 298 -0.49 -28.93 -0.72
C ASN A 298 -0.27 -30.19 -1.57
N PRO A 299 -0.37 -31.40 -0.98
CA PRO A 299 -0.04 -32.64 -1.68
C PRO A 299 -1.06 -32.98 -2.78
N THR A 300 -2.31 -32.55 -2.64
CA THR A 300 -3.38 -32.79 -3.61
C THR A 300 -3.21 -31.93 -4.85
N LEU A 301 -2.85 -30.65 -4.66
CA LEU A 301 -2.70 -29.69 -5.74
C LEU A 301 -1.28 -29.62 -6.31
N GLY A 302 -0.28 -30.14 -5.60
CA GLY A 302 1.12 -30.03 -5.99
C GLY A 302 1.61 -28.59 -6.02
N ILE A 303 1.15 -27.74 -5.08
CA ILE A 303 1.51 -26.32 -4.99
C ILE A 303 2.04 -25.96 -3.60
N ASN A 304 2.97 -25.00 -3.55
CA ASN A 304 3.43 -24.34 -2.35
C ASN A 304 2.45 -23.21 -2.00
N GLU A 305 1.74 -23.36 -0.89
CA GLU A 305 0.70 -22.42 -0.45
C GLU A 305 1.29 -21.14 0.15
N SER A 306 2.47 -21.21 0.78
CA SER A 306 3.06 -20.07 1.51
C SER A 306 3.23 -18.79 0.67
N PRO A 307 3.81 -18.80 -0.55
CA PRO A 307 3.96 -17.59 -1.37
C PRO A 307 2.63 -17.04 -1.90
N ILE A 308 1.53 -17.80 -1.85
CA ILE A 308 0.22 -17.26 -2.22
C ILE A 308 -0.20 -16.19 -1.22
N GLY A 309 0.16 -16.37 0.07
CA GLY A 309 -0.11 -15.41 1.14
C GLY A 309 0.34 -14.00 0.78
N THR A 310 1.53 -13.79 0.21
CA THR A 310 2.03 -12.45 -0.17
C THR A 310 1.29 -11.80 -1.34
N GLY A 311 0.38 -12.52 -2.00
CA GLY A 311 -0.42 -11.99 -3.10
C GLY A 311 -1.26 -10.77 -2.71
N TRP A 312 -1.63 -10.64 -1.44
CA TRP A 312 -2.50 -9.56 -0.97
C TRP A 312 -1.92 -8.15 -1.14
N PHE A 313 -0.59 -8.00 -1.20
CA PHE A 313 0.05 -6.72 -1.51
C PHE A 313 -0.34 -6.15 -2.88
N ARG A 314 -0.99 -6.95 -3.75
CA ARG A 314 -1.52 -6.54 -5.05
C ARG A 314 -2.97 -6.10 -5.05
N PHE A 315 -3.72 -6.30 -3.96
CA PHE A 315 -5.11 -5.86 -3.85
C PHE A 315 -5.19 -4.38 -3.50
N VAL A 316 -4.65 -3.58 -4.41
CA VAL A 316 -4.58 -2.12 -4.34
C VAL A 316 -4.96 -1.55 -5.69
N GLU A 317 -5.44 -0.31 -5.66
CA GLU A 317 -5.69 0.45 -6.88
C GLU A 317 -4.39 0.58 -7.68
N PHE A 318 -4.49 0.34 -8.99
CA PHE A 318 -3.36 0.43 -9.90
C PHE A 318 -3.82 0.89 -11.28
N TYR A 319 -3.15 1.90 -11.80
CA TYR A 319 -3.37 2.44 -13.13
C TYR A 319 -2.29 1.92 -14.10
N PRO A 320 -2.65 1.17 -15.16
CA PRO A 320 -1.66 0.51 -16.02
C PRO A 320 -0.89 1.46 -16.94
N THR A 321 -1.37 2.69 -17.14
CA THR A 321 -0.77 3.68 -18.06
C THR A 321 -0.62 5.05 -17.39
N PRO A 322 0.09 5.16 -16.25
CA PRO A 322 0.08 6.37 -15.44
C PRO A 322 0.78 7.53 -16.16
N ILE A 323 0.17 8.71 -16.06
CA ILE A 323 0.77 9.97 -16.55
C ILE A 323 1.97 10.34 -15.67
N ASP A 324 1.84 10.13 -14.36
CA ASP A 324 2.90 10.29 -13.37
C ASP A 324 3.19 8.96 -12.67
N VAL A 325 4.25 8.29 -13.13
CA VAL A 325 4.70 7.00 -12.60
C VAL A 325 5.09 7.10 -11.12
N LYS A 326 5.64 8.24 -10.68
CA LYS A 326 6.11 8.37 -9.30
C LYS A 326 4.94 8.58 -8.34
N ASN A 327 3.95 9.36 -8.74
CA ASN A 327 2.72 9.51 -7.98
C ASN A 327 1.98 8.17 -7.85
N GLU A 328 1.91 7.38 -8.93
CA GLU A 328 1.31 6.05 -8.90
C GLU A 328 2.01 5.12 -7.90
N GLU A 329 3.36 5.12 -7.87
CA GLU A 329 4.14 4.36 -6.89
C GLU A 329 3.80 4.76 -5.45
N ILE A 330 3.66 6.06 -5.17
CA ILE A 330 3.29 6.59 -3.85
C ILE A 330 1.89 6.11 -3.47
N VAL A 331 0.91 6.21 -4.37
CA VAL A 331 -0.47 5.79 -4.11
C VAL A 331 -0.55 4.29 -3.79
N VAL A 332 0.17 3.46 -4.56
CA VAL A 332 0.25 2.02 -4.33
C VAL A 332 0.83 1.70 -2.95
N ILE A 333 1.95 2.33 -2.58
CA ILE A 333 2.62 2.07 -1.30
C ILE A 333 1.77 2.58 -0.12
N ASP A 334 1.16 3.77 -0.25
CA ASP A 334 0.23 4.32 0.74
C ASP A 334 -0.93 3.34 1.01
N ALA A 335 -1.51 2.78 -0.06
CA ALA A 335 -2.60 1.81 0.03
C ALA A 335 -2.15 0.50 0.70
N GLN A 336 -0.94 0.02 0.40
CA GLN A 336 -0.35 -1.15 1.04
C GLN A 336 -0.13 -0.93 2.54
N ILE A 337 0.41 0.22 2.94
CA ILE A 337 0.60 0.58 4.36
C ILE A 337 -0.75 0.69 5.07
N ASP A 338 -1.75 1.30 4.44
CA ASP A 338 -3.08 1.45 5.02
C ASP A 338 -3.73 0.07 5.27
N SER A 339 -3.68 -0.82 4.27
CA SER A 339 -4.22 -2.18 4.38
C SER A 339 -3.42 -3.03 5.39
N PHE A 340 -2.07 -2.97 5.36
CA PHE A 340 -1.19 -3.66 6.31
C PHE A 340 -1.49 -3.27 7.76
N SER A 341 -1.47 -1.97 8.04
CA SER A 341 -1.59 -1.45 9.40
C SER A 341 -2.95 -1.73 10.01
N LYS A 342 -4.02 -1.59 9.22
CA LYS A 342 -5.39 -1.92 9.67
C LYS A 342 -5.58 -3.42 9.87
N THR A 343 -5.12 -4.25 8.93
CA THR A 343 -5.33 -5.71 8.97
C THR A 343 -4.55 -6.37 10.09
N PHE A 344 -3.25 -6.08 10.21
CA PHE A 344 -2.37 -6.84 11.10
C PHE A 344 -2.12 -6.18 12.45
N GLN A 345 -2.31 -4.86 12.55
CA GLN A 345 -2.04 -4.11 13.78
C GLN A 345 -3.30 -3.49 14.37
N GLY A 346 -4.40 -3.39 13.62
CA GLY A 346 -5.60 -2.65 14.04
C GLY A 346 -5.35 -1.14 14.17
N LEU A 347 -4.37 -0.60 13.43
CA LEU A 347 -3.93 0.79 13.55
C LEU A 347 -4.12 1.54 12.23
N THR A 348 -4.47 2.82 12.31
CA THR A 348 -4.65 3.70 11.14
C THR A 348 -3.36 4.47 10.80
N ILE A 349 -2.23 3.76 10.64
CA ILE A 349 -0.91 4.37 10.42
C ILE A 349 -0.90 5.33 9.22
N ALA A 350 -1.71 5.05 8.18
CA ALA A 350 -1.82 5.92 7.01
C ALA A 350 -2.28 7.36 7.31
N CYS A 351 -2.95 7.61 8.44
CA CYS A 351 -3.26 8.97 8.87
C CYS A 351 -2.00 9.79 9.18
N ALA A 352 -0.88 9.12 9.49
CA ALA A 352 0.39 9.77 9.78
C ALA A 352 1.17 10.23 8.53
N ARG A 353 0.64 10.00 7.32
CA ARG A 353 1.36 10.28 6.06
C ARG A 353 1.69 11.75 5.81
N CYS A 354 0.86 12.67 6.32
CA CYS A 354 1.04 14.11 6.13
C CYS A 354 1.40 14.85 7.43
N HIS A 355 1.10 14.28 8.59
CA HIS A 355 1.28 14.88 9.91
C HIS A 355 1.32 13.76 10.96
N ASP A 356 1.78 14.02 12.18
CA ASP A 356 1.76 12.98 13.24
C ASP A 356 0.35 12.48 13.53
N HIS A 357 0.18 11.20 13.86
CA HIS A 357 -1.12 10.57 13.98
C HIS A 357 -2.04 11.33 14.93
N LYS A 358 -3.34 11.44 14.62
CA LYS A 358 -4.25 12.28 15.42
C LYS A 358 -4.42 11.78 16.86
N PHE A 359 -4.39 10.47 17.08
CA PHE A 359 -4.74 9.86 18.37
C PHE A 359 -3.66 8.93 18.95
N ASP A 360 -2.73 8.45 18.12
CA ASP A 360 -1.82 7.38 18.51
C ASP A 360 -0.39 7.88 18.62
N ALA A 361 0.45 7.08 19.26
CA ALA A 361 1.88 7.32 19.45
C ALA A 361 2.68 7.01 18.17
N ILE A 362 2.20 7.47 17.01
CA ILE A 362 2.77 7.22 15.68
C ILE A 362 3.09 8.56 15.03
N SER A 363 4.36 8.80 14.72
CA SER A 363 4.82 10.03 14.06
C SER A 363 4.73 9.93 12.54
N ALA A 364 4.80 11.08 11.87
CA ALA A 364 4.99 11.12 10.42
C ALA A 364 6.34 10.49 10.00
N HIS A 365 7.35 10.56 10.86
CA HIS A 365 8.62 9.88 10.64
C HIS A 365 8.48 8.35 10.66
N ASP A 366 7.65 7.80 11.55
CA ASP A 366 7.37 6.36 11.60
C ASP A 366 6.67 5.88 10.32
N PHE A 367 5.73 6.67 9.80
CA PHE A 367 5.12 6.42 8.50
C PHE A 367 6.16 6.43 7.37
N ALA A 368 7.04 7.44 7.32
CA ALA A 368 8.08 7.54 6.31
C ALA A 368 9.08 6.36 6.37
N ALA A 369 9.42 5.89 7.58
CA ALA A 369 10.25 4.71 7.77
C ALA A 369 9.57 3.45 7.21
N LEU A 370 8.28 3.27 7.47
CA LEU A 370 7.50 2.16 6.93
C LEU A 370 7.37 2.25 5.40
N TYR A 371 7.14 3.45 4.87
CA TYR A 371 7.17 3.71 3.42
C TYR A 371 8.49 3.25 2.80
N GLY A 372 9.63 3.56 3.43
CA GLY A 372 10.95 3.10 2.98
C GLY A 372 11.06 1.58 2.86
N ILE A 373 10.47 0.83 3.80
CA ILE A 373 10.44 -0.65 3.76
C ILE A 373 9.63 -1.13 2.55
N PHE A 374 8.40 -0.65 2.38
CA PHE A 374 7.53 -1.07 1.29
C PHE A 374 8.07 -0.67 -0.09
N ALA A 375 8.61 0.55 -0.21
CA ALA A 375 9.27 1.04 -1.42
C ALA A 375 10.50 0.22 -1.82
N SER A 376 11.13 -0.47 -0.86
CA SER A 376 12.29 -1.33 -1.10
C SER A 376 11.91 -2.75 -1.58
N THR A 377 10.60 -3.08 -1.60
CA THR A 377 10.13 -4.37 -2.09
C THR A 377 10.00 -4.40 -3.62
N ARG A 378 9.97 -5.61 -4.19
CA ARG A 378 9.69 -5.81 -5.62
C ARG A 378 8.59 -6.80 -5.78
N THR A 379 7.64 -6.48 -6.64
CA THR A 379 6.57 -7.42 -6.92
C THR A 379 6.86 -8.20 -8.20
N THR A 380 6.76 -9.52 -8.09
CA THR A 380 6.98 -10.47 -9.17
C THR A 380 5.89 -11.53 -9.18
N MET A 381 5.71 -12.21 -10.31
CA MET A 381 4.89 -13.42 -10.35
C MET A 381 5.74 -14.62 -9.95
N LEU A 382 5.30 -15.35 -8.92
CA LEU A 382 5.93 -16.58 -8.47
C LEU A 382 5.16 -17.79 -8.99
N ARG A 383 5.91 -18.80 -9.46
CA ARG A 383 5.33 -20.10 -9.77
C ARG A 383 5.26 -20.92 -8.49
N VAL A 384 4.05 -21.31 -8.12
CA VAL A 384 3.81 -22.04 -6.86
C VAL A 384 3.81 -23.55 -7.03
N ASN A 385 3.78 -24.08 -8.25
CA ASN A 385 3.79 -25.51 -8.50
C ASN A 385 5.08 -26.18 -7.99
N ASP A 386 5.00 -27.47 -7.68
CA ASP A 386 6.18 -28.30 -7.39
C ASP A 386 7.25 -28.16 -8.50
N PRO A 387 8.49 -27.73 -8.17
CA PRO A 387 9.59 -27.66 -9.12
C PRO A 387 9.81 -28.96 -9.90
N ILE A 388 9.64 -30.13 -9.27
CA ILE A 388 9.79 -31.42 -9.95
C ILE A 388 8.73 -31.56 -11.06
N ALA A 389 7.48 -31.26 -10.74
CA ALA A 389 6.39 -31.26 -11.71
C ALA A 389 6.58 -30.17 -12.79
N GLN A 390 7.12 -29.00 -12.44
CA GLN A 390 7.42 -27.93 -13.41
C GLN A 390 8.49 -28.35 -14.41
N HIS A 391 9.54 -29.04 -13.94
CA HIS A 391 10.67 -29.46 -14.77
C HIS A 391 10.45 -30.81 -15.46
N ALA A 392 9.35 -31.51 -15.17
CA ALA A 392 9.01 -32.79 -15.80
C ALA A 392 8.92 -32.69 -17.33
N PHE A 393 8.62 -31.50 -17.87
CA PHE A 393 8.47 -31.26 -19.30
C PHE A 393 9.65 -30.51 -19.93
N ASP A 394 10.70 -30.19 -19.17
CA ASP A 394 11.81 -29.37 -19.70
C ASP A 394 12.52 -30.04 -20.88
N GLN A 395 12.73 -31.36 -20.81
CA GLN A 395 13.28 -32.14 -21.92
C GLN A 395 12.38 -32.04 -23.16
N GLN A 396 11.07 -32.22 -22.99
CA GLN A 396 10.11 -32.10 -24.09
C GLN A 396 10.11 -30.68 -24.68
N LEU A 397 10.21 -29.64 -23.85
CA LEU A 397 10.31 -28.26 -24.32
C LEU A 397 11.60 -28.01 -25.12
N VAL A 398 12.73 -28.54 -24.65
CA VAL A 398 14.02 -28.46 -25.37
C VAL A 398 13.95 -29.19 -26.71
N GLU A 399 13.35 -30.38 -26.72
CA GLU A 399 13.15 -31.19 -27.92
C GLU A 399 12.25 -30.47 -28.92
N LEU A 400 11.09 -29.94 -28.48
CA LEU A 400 10.14 -29.18 -29.31
C LEU A 400 10.73 -27.86 -29.84
N LYS A 401 11.65 -27.24 -29.10
CA LYS A 401 12.27 -25.98 -29.51
C LYS A 401 13.09 -26.14 -30.79
N ARG A 402 13.71 -27.30 -31.03
CA ARG A 402 14.50 -27.54 -32.25
C ARG A 402 13.64 -27.55 -33.52
N PRO A 403 12.59 -28.39 -33.67
CA PRO A 403 11.73 -28.36 -34.84
C PRO A 403 11.01 -27.02 -34.96
N ILE A 404 10.54 -26.39 -33.87
CA ILE A 404 9.94 -25.05 -33.95
C ILE A 404 10.93 -24.03 -34.54
N ARG A 405 12.18 -23.99 -34.05
CA ARG A 405 13.21 -23.10 -34.60
C ARG A 405 13.51 -23.41 -36.06
N ARG A 406 13.59 -24.69 -36.42
CA ARG A 406 13.83 -25.12 -37.80
C ARG A 406 12.70 -24.67 -38.71
N THR A 407 11.45 -24.95 -38.34
CA THR A 407 10.26 -24.54 -39.10
C THR A 407 10.20 -23.02 -39.20
N LEU A 408 10.40 -22.28 -38.11
CA LEU A 408 10.46 -20.81 -38.18
C LEU A 408 11.57 -20.30 -39.10
N ALA A 409 12.75 -20.93 -39.08
CA ALA A 409 13.84 -20.56 -39.97
C ALA A 409 13.53 -20.89 -41.44
N GLU A 410 12.90 -22.02 -41.73
CA GLU A 410 12.43 -22.40 -43.07
C GLU A 410 11.39 -21.38 -43.56
N LEU A 411 10.41 -21.03 -42.71
CA LEU A 411 9.40 -20.01 -43.00
C LEU A 411 10.02 -18.63 -43.25
N TRP A 412 11.01 -18.22 -42.45
CA TRP A 412 11.70 -16.94 -42.68
C TRP A 412 12.51 -16.95 -43.97
N ARG A 413 13.18 -18.07 -44.31
CA ARG A 413 13.93 -18.19 -45.57
C ARG A 413 13.01 -18.12 -46.79
N GLU A 414 11.85 -18.76 -46.73
CA GLU A 414 10.81 -18.65 -47.76
C GLU A 414 10.27 -17.21 -47.86
N GLN A 415 10.03 -16.54 -46.74
CA GLN A 415 9.58 -15.14 -46.78
C GLN A 415 10.63 -14.18 -47.32
N LEU A 416 11.91 -14.43 -47.04
CA LEU A 416 13.02 -13.62 -47.54
C LEU A 416 13.16 -13.64 -49.07
N THR A 417 12.59 -14.62 -49.79
CA THR A 417 12.59 -14.57 -51.27
C THR A 417 11.58 -13.54 -51.82
N HIS A 418 10.56 -13.19 -51.04
CA HIS A 418 9.47 -12.31 -51.46
C HIS A 418 9.63 -10.88 -50.91
N TRP A 419 10.34 -10.73 -49.79
CA TRP A 419 10.54 -9.43 -49.14
C TRP A 419 11.31 -8.40 -49.97
N PRO A 420 12.41 -8.72 -50.68
CA PRO A 420 13.15 -7.71 -51.43
C PRO A 420 12.26 -6.97 -52.43
N THR A 421 11.48 -7.70 -53.22
CA THR A 421 10.55 -7.12 -54.20
C THR A 421 9.46 -6.28 -53.53
N ALA A 422 8.85 -6.80 -52.45
CA ALA A 422 7.81 -6.09 -51.71
C ALA A 422 8.32 -4.83 -51.01
N ILE A 423 9.52 -4.89 -50.41
CA ILE A 423 10.19 -3.76 -49.75
C ILE A 423 10.59 -2.70 -50.78
N LEU A 424 11.11 -3.10 -51.95
CA LEU A 424 11.46 -2.17 -53.02
C LEU A 424 10.21 -1.46 -53.58
N ALA A 425 9.14 -2.22 -53.87
CA ALA A 425 7.86 -1.67 -54.31
C ALA A 425 7.24 -0.72 -53.26
N ALA A 426 7.38 -1.06 -51.98
CA ALA A 426 6.94 -0.22 -50.86
C ALA A 426 7.79 1.04 -50.68
N ARG A 427 9.12 0.93 -50.79
CA ARG A 427 10.07 2.04 -50.67
C ARG A 427 9.71 3.13 -51.67
N ASP A 428 9.49 2.76 -52.92
CA ASP A 428 9.25 3.72 -54.00
C ASP A 428 7.96 4.52 -53.80
N ARG A 429 7.01 3.97 -53.02
CA ARG A 429 5.72 4.59 -52.71
C ARG A 429 5.65 5.26 -51.34
N VAL A 430 6.71 5.23 -50.52
CA VAL A 430 6.69 5.76 -49.13
C VAL A 430 6.49 7.28 -49.07
N ASN A 431 6.75 7.98 -50.18
CA ASN A 431 6.55 9.42 -50.33
C ASN A 431 5.23 9.78 -51.00
N GLU A 432 4.52 8.81 -51.55
CA GLU A 432 3.20 9.06 -52.11
C GLU A 432 2.24 9.46 -50.98
N PRO A 433 1.43 10.52 -51.19
CA PRO A 433 0.39 10.89 -50.25
C PRO A 433 -0.51 9.68 -49.98
N ASP A 434 -0.92 9.51 -48.73
CA ASP A 434 -1.88 8.45 -48.41
C ASP A 434 -3.13 8.64 -49.27
N PRO A 435 -3.74 7.55 -49.77
CA PRO A 435 -5.07 7.66 -50.35
C PRO A 435 -6.00 8.33 -49.33
N PRO A 436 -6.99 9.13 -49.78
CA PRO A 436 -7.92 9.78 -48.88
C PRO A 436 -8.51 8.73 -47.93
N LYS A 437 -8.46 9.00 -46.62
CA LYS A 437 -9.03 8.09 -45.63
C LYS A 437 -10.49 7.81 -46.01
N PRO A 438 -10.91 6.54 -46.12
CA PRO A 438 -12.31 6.23 -46.39
C PRO A 438 -13.18 6.90 -45.33
N THR A 439 -14.30 7.48 -45.75
CA THR A 439 -15.24 8.09 -44.82
C THR A 439 -15.76 7.01 -43.86
N ASP A 440 -16.15 7.36 -42.63
CA ASP A 440 -16.59 6.38 -41.63
C ASP A 440 -17.74 5.46 -42.10
N LYS A 441 -18.45 5.84 -43.18
CA LYS A 441 -19.52 5.05 -43.80
C LYS A 441 -19.01 3.92 -44.72
N ASP A 442 -17.74 3.95 -45.11
CA ASP A 442 -17.13 2.98 -46.04
C ASP A 442 -16.12 2.05 -45.34
N LYS A 443 -16.05 2.04 -44.00
CA LYS A 443 -15.18 1.12 -43.25
C LYS A 443 -15.83 -0.27 -43.16
N PRO A 444 -15.42 -1.28 -43.94
CA PRO A 444 -15.72 -2.66 -43.55
C PRO A 444 -15.05 -2.92 -42.19
N ALA A 445 -15.73 -3.67 -41.32
CA ALA A 445 -15.11 -4.20 -40.12
C ALA A 445 -13.77 -4.84 -40.51
N PRO A 446 -12.65 -4.58 -39.79
CA PRO A 446 -11.40 -5.21 -40.13
C PRO A 446 -11.64 -6.72 -40.08
N PRO A 447 -11.50 -7.45 -41.20
CA PRO A 447 -11.62 -8.89 -41.15
C PRO A 447 -10.56 -9.35 -40.15
N MET A 448 -10.96 -10.17 -39.16
CA MET A 448 -9.95 -10.91 -38.40
C MET A 448 -9.10 -11.64 -39.44
N PRO A 449 -7.80 -11.32 -39.56
CA PRO A 449 -6.98 -12.00 -40.54
C PRO A 449 -7.03 -13.48 -40.20
N PRO A 450 -7.25 -14.37 -41.18
CA PRO A 450 -7.16 -15.81 -40.93
C PRO A 450 -5.79 -16.13 -40.29
N PRO A 451 -5.71 -17.20 -39.48
CA PRO A 451 -4.44 -17.62 -38.88
C PRO A 451 -3.37 -17.67 -39.98
N PHE A 452 -2.18 -17.18 -39.62
CA PHE A 452 -1.04 -17.03 -40.52
C PHE A 452 -0.78 -18.33 -41.30
N GLU A 453 -1.05 -18.30 -42.61
CA GLU A 453 -0.53 -19.27 -43.56
C GLU A 453 0.68 -18.66 -44.27
N PRO A 454 1.91 -19.12 -43.97
CA PRO A 454 3.10 -18.64 -44.66
C PRO A 454 3.01 -18.90 -46.18
N GLY A 455 3.43 -17.92 -46.98
CA GLY A 455 3.50 -18.05 -48.45
C GLY A 455 2.22 -17.68 -49.23
N THR A 456 1.09 -17.40 -48.58
CA THR A 456 -0.21 -17.20 -49.27
C THR A 456 -0.54 -15.76 -49.68
N ARG A 457 0.31 -14.79 -49.34
CA ARG A 457 0.06 -13.37 -49.65
C ARG A 457 0.58 -13.00 -51.03
N SER A 458 -0.27 -12.36 -51.83
CA SER A 458 0.14 -11.68 -53.06
C SER A 458 1.26 -10.67 -52.79
N ALA A 459 2.14 -10.45 -53.76
CA ALA A 459 3.22 -9.47 -53.68
C ALA A 459 2.70 -8.06 -53.35
N GLU A 460 1.50 -7.71 -53.84
CA GLU A 460 0.83 -6.43 -53.60
C GLU A 460 0.44 -6.23 -52.13
N ALA A 461 -0.15 -7.25 -51.50
CA ALA A 461 -0.52 -7.21 -50.09
C ALA A 461 0.71 -7.10 -49.17
N GLU A 462 1.79 -7.79 -49.51
CA GLU A 462 3.05 -7.71 -48.75
C GLU A 462 3.73 -6.35 -48.96
N ALA A 463 3.72 -5.80 -50.18
CA ALA A 463 4.20 -4.44 -50.46
C ALA A 463 3.40 -3.38 -49.70
N PHE A 464 2.07 -3.52 -49.60
CA PHE A 464 1.24 -2.59 -48.82
C PHE A 464 1.59 -2.59 -47.33
N ARG A 465 1.84 -3.77 -46.75
CA ARG A 465 2.30 -3.88 -45.34
C ARG A 465 3.65 -3.23 -45.14
N TRP A 466 4.61 -3.50 -46.03
CA TRP A 466 5.93 -2.85 -45.99
C TRP A 466 5.81 -1.33 -46.16
N LEU A 467 4.90 -0.85 -47.01
CA LEU A 467 4.64 0.57 -47.19
C LEU A 467 4.16 1.22 -45.89
N THR A 468 3.22 0.56 -45.20
CA THR A 468 2.73 1.03 -43.89
C THR A 468 3.86 1.07 -42.86
N ALA A 469 4.65 0.01 -42.76
CA ALA A 469 5.79 -0.06 -41.84
C ALA A 469 6.85 1.01 -42.14
N LEU A 470 7.18 1.23 -43.42
CA LEU A 470 8.13 2.25 -43.85
C LEU A 470 7.60 3.67 -43.64
N LYS A 471 6.30 3.92 -43.86
CA LYS A 471 5.66 5.22 -43.54
C LYS A 471 5.68 5.52 -42.04
N VAL A 472 5.49 4.51 -41.18
CA VAL A 472 5.61 4.67 -39.72
C VAL A 472 7.06 4.95 -39.30
N ALA A 473 8.04 4.31 -39.94
CA ALA A 473 9.46 4.49 -39.67
C ALA A 473 10.03 5.80 -40.25
N LYS A 474 9.37 6.37 -41.26
CA LYS A 474 9.73 7.64 -41.89
C LYS A 474 9.78 8.76 -40.84
N GLY A 475 10.91 9.46 -40.76
CA GLY A 475 11.12 10.54 -39.80
C GLY A 475 11.35 10.10 -38.35
N LYS A 476 11.49 8.79 -38.06
CA LYS A 476 11.81 8.25 -36.74
C LYS A 476 13.19 7.58 -36.74
N PRO A 477 14.29 8.31 -36.43
CA PRO A 477 15.66 7.81 -36.57
C PRO A 477 15.96 6.52 -35.79
N ALA A 478 15.25 6.30 -34.68
CA ALA A 478 15.41 5.13 -33.82
C ALA A 478 14.69 3.87 -34.33
N GLU A 479 13.83 3.98 -35.35
CA GLU A 479 13.16 2.81 -35.93
C GLU A 479 14.10 2.07 -36.89
N PRO A 480 14.24 0.73 -36.79
CA PRO A 480 15.16 -0.06 -37.63
C PRO A 480 14.95 0.11 -39.14
N LEU A 481 13.70 0.37 -39.56
CA LEU A 481 13.33 0.54 -40.96
C LEU A 481 13.49 1.98 -41.47
N SER A 482 13.92 2.91 -40.61
CA SER A 482 14.06 4.34 -40.96
C SER A 482 15.09 4.59 -42.06
N VAL A 483 16.09 3.71 -42.21
CA VAL A 483 17.11 3.80 -43.27
C VAL A 483 16.50 3.48 -44.63
N LEU A 484 15.67 2.43 -44.71
CA LEU A 484 14.96 2.05 -45.93
C LEU A 484 13.93 3.13 -46.34
N ALA A 485 13.26 3.74 -45.37
CA ALA A 485 12.33 4.85 -45.63
C ALA A 485 13.05 6.12 -46.12
N ARG A 486 14.25 6.40 -45.61
CA ARG A 486 15.10 7.54 -46.04
C ARG A 486 15.61 7.39 -47.47
N LEU A 487 15.91 6.17 -47.91
CA LEU A 487 16.36 5.87 -49.27
C LEU A 487 15.37 6.29 -50.36
N ALA A 488 14.08 6.35 -50.05
CA ALA A 488 13.06 6.83 -50.98
C ALA A 488 13.04 8.35 -51.17
N VAL A 489 13.56 9.11 -50.19
CA VAL A 489 13.53 10.58 -50.15
C VAL A 489 14.79 11.19 -50.79
N GLY A 490 15.87 10.41 -50.92
CA GLY A 490 17.13 10.89 -51.47
C GLY A 490 17.15 10.93 -53.00
N HIS A 491 17.09 12.13 -53.58
CA HIS A 491 17.89 12.42 -54.76
C HIS A 491 19.35 12.18 -54.40
N VAL A 492 19.90 11.02 -54.73
CA VAL A 492 21.34 10.91 -54.89
C VAL A 492 21.65 11.46 -56.28
N SER A 493 21.73 12.79 -56.36
CA SER A 493 22.18 13.49 -57.56
C SER A 493 23.59 12.98 -57.89
N ASN A 494 23.73 12.22 -58.98
CA ASN A 494 24.92 11.49 -59.46
C ASN A 494 25.16 10.05 -58.96
N VAL A 495 24.15 9.18 -59.01
CA VAL A 495 24.40 7.71 -59.02
C VAL A 495 24.31 7.19 -60.45
N PRO A 496 25.38 6.61 -61.02
CA PRO A 496 25.31 5.90 -62.29
C PRO A 496 24.27 4.77 -62.21
N GLN A 497 23.40 4.67 -63.22
CA GLN A 497 22.33 3.67 -63.33
C GLN A 497 22.88 2.26 -63.61
N THR A 498 23.66 1.70 -62.70
CA THR A 498 24.04 0.29 -62.70
C THR A 498 23.88 -0.27 -61.29
N SER A 499 23.24 -1.44 -61.19
CA SER A 499 22.78 -2.11 -59.96
C SER A 499 23.84 -2.35 -58.89
N ASP A 500 25.12 -2.20 -59.22
CA ASP A 500 26.24 -2.49 -58.33
C ASP A 500 26.66 -1.29 -57.47
N ALA A 501 26.08 -0.10 -57.73
CA ALA A 501 26.39 1.15 -57.05
C ALA A 501 25.23 1.68 -56.17
N ILE A 502 24.37 0.80 -55.63
CA ILE A 502 23.63 1.14 -54.40
C ILE A 502 24.70 1.27 -53.31
N ASP A 503 25.07 2.52 -53.14
CA ASP A 503 26.36 3.06 -52.73
C ASP A 503 27.01 2.34 -51.55
N SER A 504 28.26 1.90 -51.74
CA SER A 504 29.11 1.33 -50.69
C SER A 504 29.15 2.21 -49.45
N LYS A 505 28.97 3.53 -49.60
CA LYS A 505 28.94 4.49 -48.50
C LYS A 505 27.76 4.28 -47.56
N LEU A 506 26.56 3.98 -48.06
CA LEU A 506 25.37 3.80 -47.22
C LEU A 506 25.38 2.44 -46.53
N TRP A 507 25.86 1.39 -47.21
CA TRP A 507 26.14 0.10 -46.58
C TRP A 507 27.28 0.19 -45.57
N THR A 508 28.28 1.04 -45.83
CA THR A 508 29.36 1.35 -44.89
C THR A 508 28.83 2.14 -43.70
N GLU A 509 27.93 3.10 -43.88
CA GLU A 509 27.27 3.84 -42.80
C GLU A 509 26.38 2.92 -41.95
N LEU A 510 25.61 2.01 -42.57
CA LEU A 510 24.86 0.96 -41.87
C LEU A 510 25.76 -0.04 -41.14
N ALA A 511 26.85 -0.48 -41.77
CA ALA A 511 27.84 -1.35 -41.15
C ALA A 511 28.56 -0.63 -40.01
N ASN A 512 28.81 0.66 -40.13
CA ASN A 512 29.41 1.50 -39.10
C ASN A 512 28.42 1.80 -37.97
N GLU A 513 27.13 2.02 -38.25
CA GLU A 513 26.08 2.16 -37.23
C GLU A 513 25.87 0.84 -36.48
N ARG A 514 25.88 -0.28 -37.21
CA ARG A 514 25.79 -1.62 -36.64
C ARG A 514 27.03 -1.96 -35.81
N LYS A 515 28.22 -1.68 -36.34
CA LYS A 515 29.48 -1.80 -35.61
C LYS A 515 29.50 -0.88 -34.39
N ALA A 516 29.06 0.36 -34.50
CA ALA A 516 28.95 1.27 -33.36
C ALA A 516 27.88 0.80 -32.35
N PHE A 517 26.82 0.14 -32.79
CA PHE A 517 25.83 -0.49 -31.91
C PHE A 517 26.43 -1.72 -31.19
N ASP A 518 27.15 -2.57 -31.91
CA ASP A 518 27.83 -3.75 -31.38
C ASP A 518 29.01 -3.36 -30.47
N ASP A 519 29.71 -2.26 -30.77
CA ASP A 519 30.75 -1.64 -29.97
C ASP A 519 30.16 -0.97 -28.72
N ARG A 520 29.01 -0.28 -28.81
CA ARG A 520 28.28 0.22 -27.63
C ARG A 520 27.78 -0.91 -26.76
N ARG A 521 27.35 -2.03 -27.36
CA ARG A 521 26.92 -3.24 -26.67
C ARG A 521 28.08 -3.96 -25.99
N SER A 522 29.23 -4.08 -26.64
CA SER A 522 30.44 -4.72 -26.08
C SER A 522 31.09 -3.84 -25.01
N THR A 523 31.16 -2.53 -25.24
CA THR A 523 31.63 -1.52 -24.26
C THR A 523 30.67 -1.42 -23.08
N GLY A 524 29.36 -1.54 -23.33
CA GLY A 524 28.34 -1.63 -22.29
C GLY A 524 28.55 -2.89 -21.45
N ALA A 525 28.76 -4.05 -22.08
CA ALA A 525 29.01 -5.31 -21.39
C ALA A 525 30.33 -5.32 -20.60
N SER A 526 31.41 -4.72 -21.12
CA SER A 526 32.71 -4.63 -20.44
C SER A 526 32.74 -3.66 -19.26
N ARG A 527 31.73 -2.79 -19.12
CA ARG A 527 31.55 -1.91 -17.96
C ARG A 527 30.96 -2.63 -16.76
N PHE A 528 30.47 -3.85 -16.90
CA PHE A 528 29.95 -4.63 -15.78
C PHE A 528 31.03 -5.56 -15.20
N ARG A 529 31.25 -5.47 -13.89
CA ARG A 529 31.92 -6.51 -13.11
C ARG A 529 30.84 -7.39 -12.47
N TRP A 530 30.99 -8.70 -12.61
CA TRP A 530 30.08 -9.68 -12.01
C TRP A 530 30.45 -9.87 -10.54
N PHE A 531 29.49 -9.75 -9.62
CA PHE A 531 29.73 -9.82 -8.18
C PHE A 531 28.88 -10.92 -7.50
N ALA A 532 29.37 -11.35 -6.35
CA ALA A 532 29.03 -12.58 -5.61
C ALA A 532 27.59 -12.70 -5.08
N GLU A 533 27.32 -13.86 -4.48
CA GLU A 533 26.09 -14.27 -3.77
C GLU A 533 26.09 -13.73 -2.32
N PHE A 534 24.98 -13.15 -1.85
CA PHE A 534 24.89 -12.53 -0.51
C PHE A 534 24.82 -13.53 0.66
N THR A 535 24.76 -14.83 0.39
CA THR A 535 24.67 -15.88 1.42
C THR A 535 26.01 -16.56 1.70
N ASP A 536 27.08 -16.21 0.99
CA ASP A 536 28.39 -16.84 1.14
C ASP A 536 29.27 -16.07 2.15
N THR A 537 29.71 -16.75 3.22
CA THR A 537 30.52 -16.14 4.30
C THR A 537 32.03 -16.25 4.06
N ASP A 538 32.47 -16.93 2.99
CA ASP A 538 33.90 -17.08 2.68
C ASP A 538 34.35 -16.16 1.53
N THR A 539 35.01 -15.06 1.89
CA THR A 539 35.51 -14.04 0.95
C THR A 539 36.79 -14.45 0.21
N SER A 540 37.40 -15.59 0.55
CA SER A 540 38.66 -16.03 -0.06
C SER A 540 38.51 -16.58 -1.49
N SER A 541 37.28 -16.88 -1.92
CA SER A 541 36.96 -17.42 -3.25
C SER A 541 36.46 -16.38 -4.28
N LEU A 542 36.42 -15.10 -3.91
CA LEU A 542 35.82 -13.98 -4.68
C LEU A 542 36.48 -13.68 -6.05
N LEU A 543 37.54 -14.38 -6.44
CA LEU A 543 38.29 -14.10 -7.68
C LEU A 543 38.56 -15.31 -8.58
N THR A 544 38.17 -16.54 -8.22
CA THR A 544 38.69 -17.75 -8.91
C THR A 544 37.67 -18.79 -9.36
N LYS A 545 36.35 -18.60 -9.21
CA LYS A 545 35.38 -19.51 -9.85
C LYS A 545 35.20 -19.14 -11.33
N SER A 546 36.07 -19.70 -12.15
CA SER A 546 36.11 -19.67 -13.62
C SER A 546 34.94 -20.39 -14.33
N SER A 547 33.73 -20.40 -13.79
CA SER A 547 32.57 -20.94 -14.51
C SER A 547 31.86 -19.84 -15.30
N ASP A 548 32.54 -19.38 -16.35
CA ASP A 548 32.01 -18.46 -17.36
C ASP A 548 30.87 -19.15 -18.13
N TRP A 549 29.63 -18.83 -17.77
CA TRP A 549 28.44 -19.27 -18.50
C TRP A 549 28.26 -18.52 -19.84
N PHE A 550 28.96 -17.39 -20.03
CA PHE A 550 28.91 -16.60 -21.26
C PHE A 550 29.84 -17.14 -22.37
N THR A 551 30.88 -17.90 -22.04
CA THR A 551 31.77 -18.50 -23.05
C THR A 551 31.27 -19.85 -23.57
N SER A 552 30.23 -20.43 -22.97
CA SER A 552 29.78 -21.81 -23.25
C SER A 552 28.33 -21.95 -23.72
N ASP A 553 27.58 -20.87 -23.93
CA ASP A 553 26.21 -20.92 -24.50
C ASP A 553 25.23 -21.85 -23.72
N ASN A 554 25.50 -22.08 -22.42
CA ASN A 554 24.80 -23.11 -21.67
C ASN A 554 23.45 -22.62 -21.12
N LEU A 555 22.38 -22.84 -21.89
CA LEU A 555 20.97 -22.56 -21.57
C LEU A 555 20.37 -23.48 -20.48
N GLU A 556 21.17 -24.34 -19.84
CA GLU A 556 20.68 -25.37 -18.90
C GLU A 556 20.68 -24.96 -17.42
N LYS A 557 21.29 -23.84 -17.00
CA LYS A 557 21.35 -23.45 -15.58
C LYS A 557 20.59 -22.16 -15.24
N THR A 558 19.72 -22.24 -14.24
CA THR A 558 19.04 -21.12 -13.58
C THR A 558 20.01 -20.38 -12.66
N SER A 559 19.93 -19.05 -12.57
CA SER A 559 20.66 -18.28 -11.56
C SER A 559 20.09 -18.53 -10.16
N LEU A 560 20.95 -18.57 -9.13
CA LEU A 560 20.51 -18.69 -7.75
C LEU A 560 19.82 -17.39 -7.27
N PRO A 561 18.83 -17.47 -6.36
CA PRO A 561 18.27 -16.29 -5.70
C PRO A 561 19.39 -15.45 -5.03
N GLY A 562 19.45 -14.15 -5.29
CA GLY A 562 20.43 -13.24 -4.68
C GLY A 562 21.61 -12.82 -5.57
N GLU A 563 21.70 -13.31 -6.81
CA GLU A 563 22.76 -12.90 -7.76
C GLU A 563 22.47 -11.57 -8.51
N PHE A 564 23.49 -10.72 -8.67
CA PHE A 564 23.40 -9.42 -9.37
C PHE A 564 24.71 -9.04 -10.11
N ALA A 565 24.62 -8.12 -11.07
CA ALA A 565 25.75 -7.54 -11.80
C ALA A 565 25.91 -6.06 -11.43
N VAL A 566 27.13 -5.53 -11.43
CA VAL A 566 27.38 -4.12 -11.13
C VAL A 566 28.19 -3.41 -12.20
N SER A 567 27.92 -2.14 -12.47
CA SER A 567 28.65 -1.31 -13.46
C SER A 567 29.47 -0.23 -12.76
N PRO A 568 30.81 -0.38 -12.61
CA PRO A 568 31.66 0.70 -12.13
C PRO A 568 32.09 1.70 -13.23
N SER A 569 32.33 2.95 -12.83
CA SER A 569 33.05 3.98 -13.59
C SER A 569 34.07 4.65 -12.68
N GLY A 570 35.33 4.20 -12.72
CA GLY A 570 36.32 4.58 -11.70
C GLY A 570 36.01 3.91 -10.36
N SER A 571 36.03 4.68 -9.26
CA SER A 571 35.62 4.25 -7.91
C SER A 571 34.11 4.35 -7.65
N VAL A 572 33.33 4.78 -8.64
CA VAL A 572 31.88 5.02 -8.49
C VAL A 572 31.09 3.85 -9.08
N LEU A 573 30.18 3.29 -8.27
CA LEU A 573 29.21 2.30 -8.71
C LEU A 573 28.04 3.02 -9.42
N THR A 574 27.82 2.73 -10.69
CA THR A 574 26.84 3.45 -11.52
C THR A 574 25.54 2.69 -11.78
N ALA A 575 25.53 1.36 -11.60
CA ALA A 575 24.32 0.54 -11.69
C ALA A 575 24.48 -0.82 -10.97
N MET A 576 23.38 -1.37 -10.46
CA MET A 576 23.26 -2.76 -9.98
C MET A 576 22.04 -3.43 -10.62
N LEU A 577 22.21 -4.62 -11.21
CA LEU A 577 21.18 -5.29 -12.00
C LEU A 577 20.96 -6.73 -11.49
N PRO A 578 19.71 -7.16 -11.23
CA PRO A 578 19.40 -8.53 -10.84
C PRO A 578 19.63 -9.51 -12.01
N ARG A 579 20.08 -10.73 -11.71
CA ARG A 579 20.20 -11.80 -12.72
C ARG A 579 18.89 -12.61 -12.80
N SER A 580 18.30 -12.70 -14.00
CA SER A 580 17.25 -13.67 -14.31
C SER A 580 17.36 -14.13 -15.77
N ARG A 581 16.62 -15.19 -16.13
CA ARG A 581 16.58 -15.83 -17.47
C ARG A 581 16.27 -14.87 -18.64
N HIS A 582 15.98 -13.59 -18.36
CA HIS A 582 15.61 -12.55 -19.31
C HIS A 582 16.46 -11.27 -19.23
N SER A 583 17.51 -11.20 -18.42
CA SER A 583 18.33 -9.98 -18.28
C SER A 583 19.01 -9.54 -19.59
N TYR A 584 19.30 -10.48 -20.51
CA TYR A 584 19.84 -10.17 -21.85
C TYR A 584 18.75 -9.76 -22.87
N SER A 585 17.48 -9.86 -22.48
CA SER A 585 16.29 -9.53 -23.30
C SER A 585 15.69 -8.17 -22.96
N ILE A 586 16.31 -7.39 -22.06
CA ILE A 586 15.82 -6.07 -21.66
C ILE A 586 16.11 -5.06 -22.79
N SER A 587 15.25 -5.13 -23.81
CA SER A 587 14.72 -4.06 -24.64
C SER A 587 15.40 -2.68 -24.55
N ASN A 588 15.80 -2.15 -25.70
CA ASN A 588 16.23 -0.75 -25.88
C ASN A 588 15.12 0.30 -25.61
N LYS A 589 13.93 -0.08 -25.10
CA LYS A 589 12.77 0.81 -24.96
C LYS A 589 12.23 0.95 -23.53
N HIS A 590 12.73 0.26 -22.49
CA HIS A 590 12.13 0.37 -21.14
C HIS A 590 13.17 0.74 -20.07
N GLY A 591 12.94 1.88 -19.41
CA GLY A 591 13.66 2.33 -18.22
C GLY A 591 13.39 1.39 -17.06
N GLY A 592 14.35 0.50 -16.80
CA GLY A 592 14.34 -0.43 -15.67
C GLY A 592 15.74 -0.59 -15.07
N THR A 593 16.58 0.45 -15.19
CA THR A 593 17.87 0.51 -14.52
C THR A 593 17.66 1.06 -13.12
N LEU A 594 17.96 0.29 -12.08
CA LEU A 594 18.30 0.89 -10.79
C LEU A 594 19.58 1.70 -10.99
N ARG A 595 19.43 3.02 -11.16
CA ARG A 595 20.53 3.95 -10.90
C ARG A 595 20.62 4.08 -9.39
N SER A 596 21.72 3.64 -8.78
CA SER A 596 21.98 4.08 -7.41
C SER A 596 22.30 5.58 -7.44
N PRO A 597 22.08 6.32 -6.34
CA PRO A 597 22.77 7.59 -6.14
C PRO A 597 24.27 7.38 -6.33
N ASN A 598 24.98 8.38 -6.88
CA ASN A 598 26.43 8.35 -6.98
C ASN A 598 27.02 8.33 -5.56
N PHE A 599 27.40 7.16 -5.07
CA PHE A 599 28.22 7.06 -3.87
C PHE A 599 29.67 6.81 -4.30
N ALA A 600 30.58 7.63 -3.79
CA ALA A 600 32.00 7.31 -3.79
C ALA A 600 32.25 6.33 -2.63
N LEU A 601 32.78 5.15 -2.94
CA LEU A 601 33.38 4.30 -1.92
C LEU A 601 34.84 4.72 -1.83
N ASP A 602 35.24 5.32 -0.70
CA ASP A 602 36.66 5.35 -0.34
C ASP A 602 37.07 3.91 -0.05
N MET A 603 37.93 3.35 -0.91
CA MET A 603 38.56 2.05 -0.70
C MET A 603 39.83 2.18 0.12
#